data_AF-A0A119AYN4-F1
#
_entry.id   AF-A0A119AYN4-F1
#
_cell.length_a   1.000
_cell.length_b   1.000
_cell.length_c   1.000
_cell.angle_alpha   90.00
_cell.angle_beta   90.00
_cell.angle_gamma   90.00
#
_symmetry.space_group_name_H-M   'P 1'
#
loop_
_entity.id
_entity.type
_entity.pdbx_description
1 polymer ?
#
loop_
_entity_poly.entity_id
_entity_poly.type
_entity_poly.pdbx_seq_one_letter_code
_entity_poly.pdbx_strand_id
1 'polypeptide(L)'
;MTTFNVMVPVAGVLSLPFLPLLHELIRRSDVAALPIGDGPFVDQALLAKRWRDALRAHAGAARPADSCAQPPWHALGLVVRHDDEIRIVRDAHCDDVLYADRTIALDRGARATYAFAEQRIDVHAGATIGMLAHAPHIDVDSAVLRGVVVGGTVRLHGAGGFACLYGEPIVFGNAPVPPADGAAVAPRRAISLTRHFSRLPHRYVHGRYLLPCDVRLPAHTVVQGNLVVDGTLVLGDGCVLRGSVKAHRVELERHALLHGSVFARDDVLLASGSCIDGVVSAGGLLRLTGARIGAAGHPVSACARDVSVVGHACVHGDLVACRSGWFHASR
;
A
#
# COMPACT_ATOMS: atom_id res chain seq x y z
N MET A 1 1.89 32.22 -62.97
CA MET A 1 2.51 31.06 -62.27
C MET A 1 2.99 31.50 -60.89
N THR A 2 2.09 31.72 -59.93
CA THR A 2 2.46 32.21 -58.58
C THR A 2 1.59 31.64 -57.45
N THR A 3 0.58 30.82 -57.76
CA THR A 3 -0.31 30.20 -56.76
C THR A 3 0.19 28.86 -56.23
N PHE A 4 1.09 28.17 -56.92
CA PHE A 4 1.55 26.83 -56.51
C PHE A 4 2.63 26.85 -55.41
N ASN A 5 3.41 27.93 -55.28
CA ASN A 5 4.50 28.01 -54.30
C ASN A 5 4.09 28.43 -52.88
N VAL A 6 2.84 28.86 -52.67
CA VAL A 6 2.35 29.29 -51.35
C VAL A 6 1.53 28.19 -50.66
N MET A 7 1.02 27.20 -51.39
CA MET A 7 0.19 26.14 -50.80
C MET A 7 0.99 25.11 -49.99
N VAL A 8 2.22 24.81 -50.41
CA VAL A 8 3.12 23.85 -49.74
C VAL A 8 3.52 24.29 -48.32
N PRO A 9 3.93 25.55 -48.06
CA PRO A 9 4.26 25.96 -46.69
C PRO A 9 3.03 26.01 -45.77
N VAL A 10 1.84 26.32 -46.29
CA VAL A 10 0.60 26.38 -45.48
C VAL A 10 0.15 24.98 -45.04
N ALA A 11 0.23 23.98 -45.91
CA ALA A 11 -0.08 22.60 -45.55
C ALA A 11 0.93 22.03 -44.53
N GLY A 12 2.20 22.43 -44.62
CA GLY A 12 3.23 22.09 -43.62
C GLY A 12 2.92 22.67 -42.25
N VAL A 13 2.53 23.95 -42.17
CA VAL A 13 2.18 24.60 -40.90
C VAL A 13 0.89 24.04 -40.29
N LEU A 14 -0.11 23.71 -41.11
CA LEU A 14 -1.37 23.13 -40.64
C LEU A 14 -1.25 21.69 -40.11
N SER A 15 -0.21 20.95 -40.51
CA SER A 15 0.04 19.58 -40.04
C SER A 15 0.92 19.51 -38.79
N LEU A 16 1.62 20.59 -38.42
CA LEU A 16 2.41 20.70 -37.18
C LEU A 16 1.66 20.28 -35.90
N PRO A 17 0.41 20.72 -35.63
CA PRO A 17 -0.30 20.30 -34.42
C PRO A 17 -0.67 18.81 -34.40
N PHE A 18 -0.65 18.13 -35.55
CA PHE A 18 -0.94 16.69 -35.67
C PHE A 18 0.32 15.82 -35.71
N LEU A 19 1.51 16.42 -35.78
CA LEU A 19 2.77 15.66 -35.71
C LEU A 19 2.90 14.82 -34.44
N PRO A 20 2.47 15.26 -33.23
CA PRO A 20 2.52 14.40 -32.05
C PRO A 20 1.68 13.13 -32.21
N LEU A 21 0.47 13.26 -32.78
CA LEU A 21 -0.44 12.15 -33.07
C LEU A 21 0.16 11.18 -34.11
N LEU A 22 0.76 11.71 -35.18
CA LEU A 22 1.45 10.89 -36.19
C LEU A 22 2.68 10.19 -35.61
N HIS A 23 3.44 10.89 -34.76
CA HIS A 23 4.61 10.35 -34.08
C HIS A 23 4.21 9.21 -33.14
N GLU A 24 3.09 9.33 -32.45
CA GLU A 24 2.55 8.31 -31.54
C GLU A 24 1.96 7.09 -32.28
N LEU A 25 1.44 7.30 -33.50
CA LEU A 25 1.01 6.21 -34.38
C LEU A 25 2.19 5.38 -34.92
N ILE A 26 3.34 6.03 -35.18
CA ILE A 26 4.56 5.43 -35.74
C ILE A 26 5.46 4.84 -34.62
N ARG A 27 5.58 5.55 -33.50
CA ARG A 27 6.23 5.09 -32.26
C ARG A 27 5.17 5.07 -31.16
N ARG A 28 4.56 3.91 -30.93
CA ARG A 28 3.67 3.70 -29.78
C ARG A 28 4.46 3.84 -28.49
N SER A 29 4.51 5.04 -27.95
CA SER A 29 5.21 5.38 -26.70
C SER A 29 4.52 4.75 -25.47
N ASP A 30 3.23 4.43 -25.58
CA ASP A 30 2.41 3.87 -24.50
C ASP A 30 2.55 2.35 -24.29
N VAL A 31 3.55 1.70 -24.89
CA VAL A 31 3.81 0.26 -24.69
C VAL A 31 4.77 0.00 -23.54
N ALA A 32 5.54 1.02 -23.12
CA ALA A 32 6.42 0.91 -21.96
C ALA A 32 5.65 1.33 -20.70
N ALA A 33 5.93 0.65 -19.58
CA ALA A 33 5.54 1.17 -18.28
C ALA A 33 5.99 2.63 -18.18
N LEU A 34 5.14 3.50 -17.63
CA LEU A 34 5.58 4.84 -17.21
C LEU A 34 6.92 4.68 -16.52
N PRO A 35 7.95 5.49 -16.85
CA PRO A 35 9.21 5.44 -16.11
C PRO A 35 8.84 5.58 -14.64
N ILE A 36 9.03 4.50 -13.88
CA ILE A 36 8.99 4.55 -12.43
C ILE A 36 10.07 5.58 -12.13
N GLY A 37 9.66 6.77 -11.68
CA GLY A 37 10.61 7.86 -11.48
C GLY A 37 11.77 7.32 -10.65
N ASP A 38 13.01 7.57 -11.10
CA ASP A 38 14.27 7.17 -10.46
C ASP A 38 14.50 7.90 -9.12
N GLY A 39 13.42 8.32 -8.44
CA GLY A 39 13.50 8.70 -7.05
C GLY A 39 14.00 7.50 -6.25
N PRO A 40 14.92 7.68 -5.30
CA PRO A 40 15.46 6.57 -4.53
C PRO A 40 14.27 5.81 -3.90
N PHE A 41 14.16 4.52 -4.20
CA PHE A 41 13.29 3.63 -3.46
C PHE A 41 13.86 3.58 -2.03
N VAL A 42 13.34 4.44 -1.16
CA VAL A 42 13.75 4.48 0.24
C VAL A 42 13.03 3.33 0.92
N ASP A 43 13.76 2.24 1.14
CA ASP A 43 13.34 1.20 2.07
C ASP A 43 13.23 1.83 3.47
N GLN A 44 12.00 2.22 3.82
CA GLN A 44 11.70 2.89 5.08
C GLN A 44 12.00 1.98 6.28
N ALA A 45 11.89 0.66 6.12
CA ALA A 45 12.20 -0.28 7.19
C ALA A 45 13.70 -0.37 7.43
N LEU A 46 14.50 -0.42 6.37
CA LEU A 46 15.96 -0.33 6.47
C LEU A 46 16.41 1.02 7.04
N LEU A 47 15.79 2.12 6.60
CA LEU A 47 16.09 3.46 7.10
C LEU A 47 15.80 3.56 8.60
N ALA A 48 14.61 3.14 9.04
CA ALA A 48 14.19 3.16 10.44
C ALA A 48 15.13 2.31 11.31
N LYS A 49 15.53 1.13 10.82
CA LYS A 49 16.50 0.27 11.50
C LYS A 49 17.87 0.94 11.64
N ARG A 50 18.39 1.54 10.56
CA ARG A 50 19.67 2.28 10.59
C ARG A 50 19.64 3.45 11.57
N TRP A 51 18.54 4.19 11.63
CA TRP A 51 18.36 5.28 12.60
C TRP A 51 18.36 4.76 14.03
N ARG A 52 17.63 3.67 14.31
CA ARG A 52 17.60 3.05 15.64
C ARG A 52 18.98 2.55 16.06
N ASP A 53 19.69 1.86 15.16
CA ASP A 53 21.03 1.34 15.46
C ASP A 53 22.02 2.50 15.75
N ALA A 54 21.88 3.64 15.08
CA ALA A 54 22.63 4.85 15.38
C ALA A 54 22.24 5.47 16.73
N LEU A 55 20.95 5.49 17.10
CA LEU A 55 20.47 6.01 18.39
C LEU A 55 20.99 5.15 19.54
N ARG A 56 21.00 3.83 19.37
CA ARG A 56 21.58 2.88 20.32
C ARG A 56 23.07 3.13 20.54
N ALA A 57 23.83 3.35 19.47
CA ALA A 57 25.25 3.69 19.56
C ALA A 57 25.47 5.03 20.31
N HIS A 58 24.62 6.02 20.04
CA HIS A 58 24.65 7.32 20.71
C HIS A 58 24.37 7.21 22.21
N ALA A 59 23.32 6.49 22.60
CA ALA A 59 22.94 6.24 23.99
C ALA A 59 24.02 5.46 24.76
N GLY A 60 24.64 4.46 24.11
CA GLY A 60 25.72 3.67 24.72
C GLY A 60 27.08 4.35 24.80
N ALA A 61 27.20 5.64 24.40
CA ALA A 61 28.45 6.38 24.24
C ALA A 61 29.50 5.70 23.34
N ALA A 62 29.07 4.72 22.52
CA ALA A 62 29.93 4.01 21.58
C ALA A 62 30.13 4.89 20.35
N ARG A 63 31.39 5.21 20.02
CA ARG A 63 31.71 5.88 18.76
C ARG A 63 31.26 4.97 17.60
N PRO A 64 30.44 5.44 16.65
CA PRO A 64 30.06 4.63 15.50
C PRO A 64 31.33 4.22 14.73
N ALA A 65 31.39 2.94 14.32
CA ALA A 65 32.55 2.36 13.63
C ALA A 65 32.83 3.04 12.27
N ASP A 66 31.81 3.65 11.66
CA ASP A 66 31.91 4.47 10.45
C ASP A 66 31.86 5.96 10.82
N SER A 67 33.03 6.58 10.96
CA SER A 67 33.21 7.95 11.47
C SER A 67 32.86 9.08 10.49
N CYS A 68 32.27 8.79 9.32
CA CYS A 68 32.02 9.80 8.27
C CYS A 68 30.55 10.20 8.11
N ALA A 69 29.59 9.38 8.55
CA ALA A 69 28.18 9.74 8.49
C ALA A 69 27.75 10.39 9.81
N GLN A 70 27.54 11.72 9.80
CA GLN A 70 26.87 12.37 10.92
C GLN A 70 25.49 11.72 11.12
N PRO A 71 25.07 11.46 12.38
CA PRO A 71 23.75 10.95 12.65
C PRO A 71 22.69 11.86 12.02
N PRO A 72 21.64 11.30 11.41
CA PRO A 72 20.75 12.06 10.54
C PRO A 72 19.98 13.17 11.26
N TRP A 73 19.77 13.04 12.58
CA TRP A 73 19.14 14.07 13.40
C TRP A 73 20.02 15.30 13.66
N HIS A 74 21.35 15.19 13.61
CA HIS A 74 22.24 16.35 13.73
C HIS A 74 22.12 17.30 12.54
N ALA A 75 21.98 16.76 11.32
CA ALA A 75 21.74 17.55 10.12
C ALA A 75 20.38 18.29 10.17
N LEU A 76 19.45 17.79 10.99
CA LEU A 76 18.14 18.37 11.25
C LEU A 76 18.11 19.31 12.47
N GLY A 77 19.23 19.45 13.20
CA GLY A 77 19.29 20.27 14.42
C GLY A 77 18.46 19.73 15.59
N LEU A 78 18.14 18.43 15.60
CA LEU A 78 17.29 17.81 16.61
C LEU A 78 18.12 17.27 17.78
N VAL A 79 17.58 17.37 18.98
CA VAL A 79 18.17 16.77 20.19
C VAL A 79 17.60 15.37 20.38
N VAL A 80 18.40 14.47 20.96
CA VAL A 80 17.94 13.12 21.33
C VAL A 80 17.58 13.13 22.81
N ARG A 81 16.33 12.79 23.12
CA ARG A 81 15.86 12.50 24.47
C ARG A 81 15.88 11.00 24.68
N HIS A 82 16.82 10.54 25.48
CA HIS A 82 17.03 9.13 25.81
C HIS A 82 16.65 8.83 27.26
N ASP A 83 15.86 7.78 27.47
CA ASP A 83 15.48 7.24 28.78
C ASP A 83 15.15 5.74 28.64
N ASP A 84 14.98 5.01 29.74
CA ASP A 84 14.54 3.61 29.71
C ASP A 84 13.06 3.52 29.25
N GLU A 85 12.22 4.37 29.84
CA GLU A 85 10.80 4.50 29.51
C GLU A 85 10.43 5.98 29.35
N ILE A 86 9.85 6.35 28.21
CA ILE A 86 9.44 7.72 27.94
C ILE A 86 7.91 7.78 27.91
N ARG A 87 7.35 8.64 28.76
CA ARG A 87 5.91 8.94 28.74
C ARG A 87 5.67 10.40 28.41
N ILE A 88 4.98 10.66 27.31
CA ILE A 88 4.51 12.00 26.95
C ILE A 88 3.04 12.12 27.27
N VAL A 89 2.73 13.03 28.18
CA VAL A 89 1.39 13.22 28.73
C VAL A 89 0.80 14.54 28.25
N ARG A 90 -0.48 14.51 27.84
CA ARG A 90 -1.42 15.64 27.66
C ARG A 90 -0.89 16.84 26.88
N ASP A 91 -1.25 16.90 25.60
CA ASP A 91 -1.02 18.05 24.70
C ASP A 91 0.45 18.52 24.60
N ALA A 92 1.37 17.77 25.18
CA ALA A 92 2.79 18.02 25.07
C ALA A 92 3.27 17.70 23.66
N HIS A 93 4.08 18.61 23.11
CA HIS A 93 4.70 18.47 21.82
C HIS A 93 6.19 18.22 22.00
N CYS A 94 6.68 17.13 21.41
CA CYS A 94 8.09 16.84 21.31
C CYS A 94 8.51 16.80 19.84
N ASP A 95 9.22 17.84 19.42
CA ASP A 95 9.82 17.94 18.09
C ASP A 95 11.15 17.18 17.98
N ASP A 96 11.80 16.97 19.12
CA ASP A 96 13.03 16.21 19.26
C ASP A 96 12.84 14.71 19.06
N VAL A 97 13.97 14.00 18.92
CA VAL A 97 13.99 12.54 18.75
C VAL A 97 13.83 11.86 20.10
N LEU A 98 12.73 11.12 20.28
CA LEU A 98 12.53 10.25 21.43
C LEU A 98 13.18 8.89 21.17
N TYR A 99 14.05 8.47 22.08
CA TYR A 99 14.65 7.14 22.04
C TYR A 99 14.49 6.46 23.40
N ALA A 100 13.83 5.29 23.45
CA ALA A 100 13.63 4.53 24.68
C ALA A 100 14.19 3.10 24.59
N ASP A 101 14.87 2.65 25.64
CA ASP A 101 15.38 1.27 25.72
C ASP A 101 14.26 0.23 25.92
N ARG A 102 13.07 0.67 26.34
CA ARG A 102 11.91 -0.20 26.51
C ARG A 102 10.69 0.34 25.81
N THR A 103 10.08 1.39 26.36
CA THR A 103 8.73 1.79 25.93
C THR A 103 8.58 3.30 25.78
N ILE A 104 7.87 3.70 24.72
CA ILE A 104 7.35 5.06 24.57
C ILE A 104 5.82 4.99 24.66
N ALA A 105 5.23 5.75 25.57
CA ALA A 105 3.79 5.91 25.69
C ALA A 105 3.38 7.36 25.37
N LEU A 106 2.48 7.54 24.40
CA LEU A 106 1.93 8.84 24.01
C LEU A 106 0.47 8.91 24.43
N ASP A 107 0.16 9.81 25.37
CA ASP A 107 -1.17 9.96 25.95
C ASP A 107 -1.88 11.23 25.45
N ARG A 108 -3.20 11.11 25.20
CA ARG A 108 -4.19 12.21 25.08
C ARG A 108 -3.64 13.51 24.49
N GLY A 109 -3.61 13.60 23.16
CA GLY A 109 -3.18 14.82 22.47
C GLY A 109 -1.66 15.02 22.37
N ALA A 110 -0.87 14.16 23.03
CA ALA A 110 0.58 14.15 22.88
C ALA A 110 1.02 14.03 21.42
N ARG A 111 2.07 14.76 21.06
CA ARG A 111 2.63 14.75 19.71
C ARG A 111 4.12 14.46 19.76
N ALA A 112 4.52 13.40 19.09
CA ALA A 112 5.94 13.08 18.89
C ALA A 112 6.25 13.15 17.40
N THR A 113 7.27 13.94 17.04
CA THR A 113 7.72 14.04 15.65
C THR A 113 8.52 12.79 15.26
N TYR A 114 9.44 12.35 16.13
CA TYR A 114 10.25 11.14 15.95
C TYR A 114 10.21 10.28 17.22
N ALA A 115 9.86 9.00 17.08
CA ALA A 115 9.77 8.07 18.21
C ALA A 115 10.41 6.71 17.90
N PHE A 116 11.41 6.32 18.69
CA PHE A 116 12.13 5.07 18.53
C PHE A 116 12.16 4.31 19.85
N ALA A 117 11.69 3.07 19.87
CA ALA A 117 11.78 2.22 21.06
C ALA A 117 12.36 0.86 20.70
N GLU A 118 13.13 0.28 21.62
CA GLU A 118 13.70 -1.05 21.42
C GLU A 118 12.69 -2.18 21.60
N GLN A 119 11.57 -1.95 22.31
CA GLN A 119 10.53 -2.96 22.52
C GLN A 119 9.17 -2.52 22.00
N ARG A 120 8.63 -1.41 22.51
CA ARG A 120 7.22 -1.04 22.28
C ARG A 120 6.96 0.46 22.18
N ILE A 121 6.02 0.83 21.31
CA ILE A 121 5.40 2.16 21.29
C ILE A 121 3.90 2.02 21.45
N ASP A 122 3.33 2.71 22.44
CA ASP A 122 1.90 2.80 22.70
C ASP A 122 1.41 4.21 22.36
N VAL A 123 0.48 4.31 21.40
CA VAL A 123 -0.11 5.56 20.95
C VAL A 123 -1.59 5.55 21.33
N HIS A 124 -1.95 6.30 22.36
CA HIS A 124 -3.31 6.32 22.88
C HIS A 124 -4.18 7.39 22.19
N ALA A 125 -5.48 7.34 22.50
CA ALA A 125 -6.50 8.15 21.83
C ALA A 125 -6.14 9.64 21.76
N GLY A 126 -6.22 10.18 20.54
CA GLY A 126 -5.93 11.59 20.24
C GLY A 126 -4.44 11.95 20.15
N ALA A 127 -3.52 11.04 20.47
CA ALA A 127 -2.09 11.28 20.23
C ALA A 127 -1.76 11.29 18.73
N THR A 128 -0.59 11.82 18.38
CA THR A 128 -0.14 11.92 16.98
C THR A 128 1.33 11.57 16.84
N ILE A 129 1.63 10.75 15.82
CA ILE A 129 2.99 10.58 15.28
C ILE A 129 3.15 11.49 14.06
N GLY A 130 4.15 12.36 14.12
CA GLY A 130 4.42 13.37 13.09
C GLY A 130 5.13 12.81 11.87
N MET A 131 6.36 12.33 12.03
CA MET A 131 7.25 12.00 10.91
C MET A 131 7.64 10.52 10.86
N LEU A 132 8.15 9.96 11.96
CA LEU A 132 8.64 8.58 11.96
C LEU A 132 8.48 7.94 13.34
N ALA A 133 7.90 6.75 13.39
CA ALA A 133 7.89 5.88 14.56
C ALA A 133 8.46 4.51 14.23
N HIS A 134 9.32 3.97 15.11
CA HIS A 134 9.87 2.64 14.95
C HIS A 134 10.03 1.88 16.27
N ALA A 135 9.44 0.69 16.32
CA ALA A 135 9.65 -0.29 17.40
C ALA A 135 9.22 -1.69 16.94
N PRO A 136 9.73 -2.78 17.55
CA PRO A 136 9.25 -4.13 17.23
C PRO A 136 7.74 -4.30 17.39
N HIS A 137 7.15 -3.66 18.39
CA HIS A 137 5.71 -3.66 18.62
C HIS A 137 5.16 -2.23 18.70
N ILE A 138 4.15 -1.93 17.89
CA ILE A 138 3.46 -0.64 17.92
C ILE A 138 1.98 -0.90 18.09
N ASP A 139 1.38 -0.26 19.10
CA ASP A 139 -0.05 -0.36 19.40
C ASP A 139 -0.66 1.04 19.36
N VAL A 140 -1.75 1.17 18.61
CA VAL A 140 -2.37 2.46 18.30
C VAL A 140 -3.85 2.36 18.60
N ASP A 141 -4.33 3.10 19.59
CA ASP A 141 -5.76 3.25 19.88
C ASP A 141 -6.21 4.65 19.48
N SER A 142 -7.07 4.73 18.46
CA SER A 142 -7.80 5.93 18.09
C SER A 142 -6.93 7.19 17.91
N ALA A 143 -5.85 7.07 17.13
CA ALA A 143 -4.83 8.11 16.94
C ALA A 143 -4.54 8.41 15.46
N VAL A 144 -3.77 9.48 15.21
CA VAL A 144 -3.40 9.89 13.84
C VAL A 144 -1.91 9.70 13.62
N LEU A 145 -1.56 8.96 12.58
CA LEU A 145 -0.20 8.61 12.19
C LEU A 145 0.15 9.35 10.89
N ARG A 146 0.60 10.61 11.00
CA ARG A 146 0.83 11.47 9.82
C ARG A 146 2.04 11.05 9.01
N GLY A 147 3.02 10.45 9.69
CA GLY A 147 4.28 10.04 9.11
C GLY A 147 4.34 8.55 8.78
N VAL A 148 5.57 8.06 8.79
CA VAL A 148 5.93 6.67 8.57
C VAL A 148 5.92 5.92 9.90
N VAL A 149 5.23 4.79 9.97
CA VAL A 149 5.23 3.91 11.13
C VAL A 149 5.77 2.56 10.71
N VAL A 150 6.89 2.15 11.31
CA VAL A 150 7.54 0.88 11.02
C VAL A 150 7.60 0.02 12.26
N GLY A 151 6.90 -1.11 12.26
CA GLY A 151 7.03 -2.08 13.33
C GLY A 151 7.13 -3.51 12.85
N GLY A 152 7.67 -4.39 13.70
CA GLY A 152 7.57 -5.84 13.44
C GLY A 152 6.11 -6.27 13.47
N THR A 153 5.36 -5.77 14.45
CA THR A 153 3.90 -5.86 14.49
C THR A 153 3.31 -4.49 14.78
N VAL A 154 2.34 -4.08 13.96
CA VAL A 154 1.60 -2.82 14.15
C VAL A 154 0.13 -3.18 14.38
N ARG A 155 -0.44 -2.78 15.52
CA ARG A 155 -1.85 -2.99 15.86
C ARG A 155 -2.56 -1.64 15.91
N LEU A 156 -3.71 -1.56 15.24
CA LEU A 156 -4.54 -0.37 15.19
C LEU A 156 -5.96 -0.69 15.65
N HIS A 157 -6.43 0.03 16.66
CA HIS A 157 -7.73 -0.14 17.28
C HIS A 157 -8.53 1.17 17.28
N GLY A 158 -9.86 1.08 17.31
CA GLY A 158 -10.73 2.24 17.30
C GLY A 158 -10.69 2.99 15.97
N ALA A 159 -10.66 4.33 15.99
CA ALA A 159 -10.77 5.13 14.77
C ALA A 159 -9.66 6.18 14.65
N GLY A 160 -9.05 6.27 13.48
CA GLY A 160 -7.91 7.15 13.26
C GLY A 160 -7.51 7.31 11.80
N GLY A 161 -6.34 7.90 11.59
CA GLY A 161 -5.79 8.14 10.26
C GLY A 161 -4.34 7.73 10.16
N PHE A 162 -3.88 7.42 8.95
CA PHE A 162 -2.48 7.07 8.68
C PHE A 162 -2.05 7.52 7.28
N ALA A 163 -0.74 7.68 7.10
CA ALA A 163 -0.12 7.86 5.79
C ALA A 163 0.61 6.57 5.34
N CYS A 164 1.65 6.15 6.07
CA CYS A 164 2.45 5.01 5.69
C CYS A 164 2.65 4.06 6.88
N LEU A 165 2.23 2.81 6.71
CA LEU A 165 2.41 1.74 7.69
C LEU A 165 3.27 0.64 7.07
N TYR A 166 4.24 0.16 7.84
CA TYR A 166 5.13 -0.94 7.47
C TYR A 166 5.13 -1.95 8.61
N GLY A 167 4.78 -3.20 8.33
CA GLY A 167 4.88 -4.25 9.33
C GLY A 167 4.38 -5.62 8.90
N GLU A 168 4.80 -6.62 9.65
CA GLU A 168 4.56 -8.04 9.37
C GLU A 168 4.10 -8.78 10.64
N PRO A 169 2.86 -8.57 11.10
CA PRO A 169 1.73 -7.93 10.39
C PRO A 169 1.36 -6.51 10.85
N ILE A 170 0.64 -5.80 9.98
CA ILE A 170 -0.22 -4.66 10.30
C ILE A 170 -1.64 -5.19 10.49
N VAL A 171 -2.18 -5.04 11.71
CA VAL A 171 -3.49 -5.57 12.10
C VAL A 171 -4.40 -4.42 12.50
N PHE A 172 -5.56 -4.33 11.84
CA PHE A 172 -6.63 -3.42 12.20
C PHE A 172 -7.71 -4.20 12.95
N GLY A 173 -8.03 -3.78 14.16
CA GLY A 173 -9.04 -4.36 15.03
C GLY A 173 -8.62 -5.72 15.59
N ASN A 174 -9.59 -6.61 15.77
CA ASN A 174 -9.29 -8.00 16.12
C ASN A 174 -8.53 -8.67 14.99
N ALA A 175 -7.50 -9.45 15.33
CA ALA A 175 -6.76 -10.22 14.35
C ALA A 175 -7.76 -11.03 13.52
N PRO A 176 -7.73 -10.94 12.17
CA PRO A 176 -8.62 -11.73 11.36
C PRO A 176 -8.40 -13.18 11.73
N VAL A 177 -9.49 -13.86 12.10
CA VAL A 177 -9.47 -15.31 12.27
C VAL A 177 -8.91 -15.86 10.96
N PRO A 178 -7.73 -16.50 10.96
CA PRO A 178 -7.23 -17.11 9.74
C PRO A 178 -8.35 -18.01 9.22
N PRO A 179 -8.63 -18.03 7.91
CA PRO A 179 -9.53 -19.04 7.37
C PRO A 179 -8.96 -20.37 7.86
N ALA A 180 -9.71 -21.09 8.70
CA ALA A 180 -9.22 -22.31 9.30
C ALA A 180 -8.66 -23.17 8.17
N ASP A 181 -7.38 -23.55 8.27
CA ASP A 181 -6.80 -24.54 7.38
C ASP A 181 -7.66 -25.80 7.50
N GLY A 182 -8.59 -25.98 6.57
CA GLY A 182 -9.58 -27.06 6.61
C GLY A 182 -11.06 -26.67 6.83
N ALA A 183 -11.44 -25.38 6.89
CA ALA A 183 -12.84 -25.03 6.71
C ALA A 183 -13.25 -25.48 5.30
N ALA A 184 -14.08 -26.52 5.22
CA ALA A 184 -14.51 -27.17 3.98
C ALA A 184 -14.92 -26.13 2.94
N VAL A 185 -13.96 -25.75 2.09
CA VAL A 185 -14.21 -24.86 0.97
C VAL A 185 -15.18 -25.62 0.09
N ALA A 186 -16.39 -25.08 -0.08
CA ALA A 186 -17.35 -25.63 -1.02
C ALA A 186 -16.63 -25.97 -2.33
N PRO A 187 -16.83 -27.16 -2.91
CA PRO A 187 -16.06 -27.65 -4.04
C PRO A 187 -16.03 -26.60 -5.14
N ARG A 188 -14.84 -26.08 -5.42
CA ARG A 188 -14.69 -25.00 -6.41
C ARG A 188 -14.68 -25.60 -7.80
N ARG A 189 -15.47 -25.03 -8.71
CA ARG A 189 -15.50 -25.46 -10.10
C ARG A 189 -14.38 -24.78 -10.87
N ALA A 190 -13.43 -25.55 -11.39
CA ALA A 190 -12.48 -25.01 -12.36
C ALA A 190 -13.24 -24.61 -13.64
N ILE A 191 -13.04 -23.37 -14.11
CA ILE A 191 -13.61 -22.91 -15.38
C ILE A 191 -12.49 -22.38 -16.29
N SER A 192 -12.64 -22.63 -17.59
CA SER A 192 -11.78 -22.02 -18.60
C SER A 192 -12.22 -20.58 -18.84
N LEU A 193 -11.28 -19.64 -18.71
CA LEU A 193 -11.51 -18.24 -19.06
C LEU A 193 -11.95 -18.08 -20.53
N THR A 194 -11.35 -18.83 -21.46
CA THR A 194 -11.74 -18.81 -22.88
C THR A 194 -13.21 -19.20 -23.06
N ARG A 195 -13.66 -20.24 -22.34
CA ARG A 195 -15.06 -20.68 -22.39
C ARG A 195 -15.99 -19.65 -21.73
N HIS A 196 -15.60 -19.11 -20.58
CA HIS A 196 -16.37 -18.12 -19.84
C HIS A 196 -16.57 -16.84 -20.67
N PHE A 197 -15.50 -16.38 -21.34
CA PHE A 197 -15.51 -15.18 -22.17
C PHE A 197 -15.99 -15.42 -23.60
N SER A 198 -16.40 -16.63 -23.98
CA SER A 198 -16.84 -16.94 -25.35
C SER A 198 -17.99 -16.06 -25.86
N ARG A 199 -18.81 -15.52 -24.96
CA ARG A 199 -19.92 -14.60 -25.26
C ARG A 199 -19.57 -13.13 -25.06
N LEU A 200 -18.37 -12.84 -24.57
CA LEU A 200 -17.89 -11.49 -24.34
C LEU A 200 -16.89 -11.10 -25.44
N PRO A 201 -16.83 -9.81 -25.82
CA PRO A 201 -15.74 -9.34 -26.63
C PRO A 201 -14.44 -9.56 -25.84
N HIS A 202 -13.52 -10.36 -26.38
CA HIS A 202 -12.22 -10.55 -25.76
C HIS A 202 -11.14 -10.80 -26.81
N ARG A 203 -9.90 -10.45 -26.47
CA ARG A 203 -8.71 -10.82 -27.25
C ARG A 203 -7.72 -11.49 -26.33
N TYR A 204 -7.13 -12.59 -26.77
CA TYR A 204 -6.01 -13.21 -26.07
C TYR A 204 -4.70 -12.82 -26.76
N VAL A 205 -3.85 -12.06 -26.07
CA VAL A 205 -2.63 -11.49 -26.65
C VAL A 205 -1.52 -11.60 -25.62
N HIS A 206 -0.37 -12.19 -25.97
CA HIS A 206 0.80 -12.32 -25.08
C HIS A 206 0.48 -12.93 -23.70
N GLY A 207 -0.32 -14.01 -23.64
CA GLY A 207 -0.59 -14.70 -22.38
C GLY A 207 -1.59 -14.02 -21.44
N ARG A 208 -2.33 -13.02 -21.93
CA ARG A 208 -3.33 -12.26 -21.15
C ARG A 208 -4.63 -12.08 -21.93
N TYR A 209 -5.73 -12.04 -21.21
CA TYR A 209 -7.05 -11.72 -21.74
C TYR A 209 -7.28 -10.21 -21.68
N LEU A 210 -7.55 -9.59 -22.83
CA LEU A 210 -7.95 -8.21 -22.96
C LEU A 210 -9.48 -8.18 -23.11
N LEU A 211 -10.18 -7.57 -22.16
CA LEU A 211 -11.64 -7.50 -22.10
C LEU A 211 -12.06 -6.03 -22.12
N PRO A 212 -12.63 -5.51 -23.21
CA PRO A 212 -13.02 -4.11 -23.33
C PRO A 212 -14.39 -3.81 -22.67
N CYS A 213 -14.71 -4.50 -21.58
CA CYS A 213 -16.01 -4.45 -20.93
C CYS A 213 -15.89 -4.90 -19.47
N ASP A 214 -16.95 -4.66 -18.70
CA ASP A 214 -17.05 -5.17 -17.34
C ASP A 214 -17.10 -6.71 -17.32
N VAL A 215 -16.43 -7.31 -16.35
CA VAL A 215 -16.29 -8.75 -16.23
C VAL A 215 -16.65 -9.19 -14.82
N ARG A 216 -17.52 -10.18 -14.73
CA ARG A 216 -17.77 -10.90 -13.48
C ARG A 216 -17.31 -12.34 -13.60
N LEU A 217 -16.43 -12.74 -12.70
CA LEU A 217 -16.06 -14.15 -12.51
C LEU A 217 -17.08 -14.80 -11.56
N PRO A 218 -17.63 -15.98 -11.90
CA PRO A 218 -18.67 -16.60 -11.09
C PRO A 218 -18.17 -17.01 -9.71
N ALA A 219 -19.05 -16.98 -8.72
CA ALA A 219 -18.78 -17.46 -7.36
C ALA A 219 -18.32 -18.92 -7.35
N HIS A 220 -17.49 -19.27 -6.37
CA HIS A 220 -16.96 -20.62 -6.13
C HIS A 220 -16.29 -21.26 -7.37
N THR A 221 -15.62 -20.45 -8.18
CA THR A 221 -14.85 -20.93 -9.33
C THR A 221 -13.36 -20.79 -9.12
N VAL A 222 -12.56 -21.63 -9.78
CA VAL A 222 -11.12 -21.42 -9.90
C VAL A 222 -10.81 -21.08 -11.35
N VAL A 223 -10.10 -19.99 -11.55
CA VAL A 223 -9.64 -19.53 -12.86
C VAL A 223 -8.14 -19.23 -12.83
N GLN A 224 -7.50 -19.44 -13.98
CA GLN A 224 -6.09 -19.16 -14.16
C GLN A 224 -5.87 -18.34 -15.42
N GLY A 225 -5.11 -17.26 -15.29
CA GLY A 225 -4.74 -16.38 -16.39
C GLY A 225 -4.66 -14.91 -15.96
N ASN A 226 -3.91 -14.14 -16.74
CA ASN A 226 -3.79 -12.70 -16.52
C ASN A 226 -4.95 -11.96 -17.21
N LEU A 227 -5.55 -11.00 -16.51
CA LEU A 227 -6.71 -10.26 -17.00
C LEU A 227 -6.37 -8.77 -17.14
N VAL A 228 -6.69 -8.19 -18.28
CA VAL A 228 -6.71 -6.74 -18.52
C VAL A 228 -8.14 -6.37 -18.88
N VAL A 229 -8.82 -5.69 -17.97
CA VAL A 229 -10.24 -5.35 -18.07
C VAL A 229 -10.38 -3.85 -18.23
N ASP A 230 -10.87 -3.40 -19.38
CA ASP A 230 -11.24 -1.99 -19.62
C ASP A 230 -12.61 -1.72 -19.00
N GLY A 231 -12.69 -1.86 -17.68
CA GLY A 231 -13.92 -1.75 -16.91
C GLY A 231 -13.74 -2.22 -15.48
N THR A 232 -14.84 -2.67 -14.90
CA THR A 232 -14.89 -3.29 -13.57
C THR A 232 -14.69 -4.79 -13.67
N LEU A 233 -13.73 -5.32 -12.92
CA LEU A 233 -13.60 -6.76 -12.67
C LEU A 233 -14.18 -7.10 -11.30
N VAL A 234 -15.16 -8.00 -11.26
CA VAL A 234 -15.70 -8.55 -10.01
C VAL A 234 -15.35 -10.03 -9.89
N LEU A 235 -14.65 -10.39 -8.81
CA LEU A 235 -14.46 -11.77 -8.39
C LEU A 235 -15.60 -12.15 -7.44
N GLY A 236 -16.46 -13.07 -7.89
CA GLY A 236 -17.60 -13.53 -7.09
C GLY A 236 -17.18 -14.23 -5.79
N ASP A 237 -18.13 -14.38 -4.87
CA ASP A 237 -17.94 -15.03 -3.56
C ASP A 237 -17.15 -16.36 -3.67
N GLY A 238 -16.07 -16.50 -2.90
CA GLY A 238 -15.24 -17.71 -2.88
C GLY A 238 -14.49 -18.04 -4.18
N CYS A 239 -14.50 -17.14 -5.18
CA CYS A 239 -13.76 -17.29 -6.44
C CYS A 239 -12.25 -17.22 -6.19
N VAL A 240 -11.48 -18.01 -6.94
CA VAL A 240 -10.01 -18.01 -6.89
C VAL A 240 -9.46 -17.67 -8.26
N LEU A 241 -8.75 -16.56 -8.35
CA LEU A 241 -7.99 -16.18 -9.53
C LEU A 241 -6.50 -16.39 -9.31
N ARG A 242 -5.88 -17.16 -10.18
CA ARG A 242 -4.42 -17.33 -10.27
C ARG A 242 -3.91 -16.56 -11.48
N GLY A 243 -3.36 -15.39 -11.25
CA GLY A 243 -2.88 -14.48 -12.28
C GLY A 243 -3.01 -13.03 -11.86
N SER A 244 -2.32 -12.15 -12.57
CA SER A 244 -2.34 -10.72 -12.31
C SER A 244 -3.51 -10.04 -13.02
N VAL A 245 -4.03 -8.98 -12.41
CA VAL A 245 -5.15 -8.19 -12.90
C VAL A 245 -4.71 -6.75 -13.14
N LYS A 246 -5.11 -6.20 -14.29
CA LYS A 246 -5.16 -4.77 -14.55
C LYS A 246 -6.59 -4.38 -14.90
N ALA A 247 -7.20 -3.46 -14.18
CA ALA A 247 -8.57 -3.01 -14.47
C ALA A 247 -8.75 -1.50 -14.19
N HIS A 248 -9.92 -0.94 -14.52
CA HIS A 248 -10.28 0.37 -13.94
C HIS A 248 -10.64 0.19 -12.48
N ARG A 249 -11.54 -0.75 -12.19
CA ARG A 249 -11.98 -1.07 -10.83
C ARG A 249 -11.93 -2.57 -10.58
N VAL A 250 -11.52 -2.97 -9.37
CA VAL A 250 -11.46 -4.38 -8.97
C VAL A 250 -12.24 -4.58 -7.69
N GLU A 251 -13.17 -5.53 -7.70
CA GLU A 251 -13.97 -5.89 -6.54
C GLU A 251 -13.78 -7.37 -6.23
N LEU A 252 -13.36 -7.67 -5.00
CA LEU A 252 -13.32 -9.02 -4.46
C LEU A 252 -14.48 -9.16 -3.48
N GLU A 253 -15.44 -10.03 -3.82
CA GLU A 253 -16.50 -10.40 -2.90
C GLU A 253 -15.97 -11.28 -1.76
N ARG A 254 -16.87 -11.69 -0.86
CA ARG A 254 -16.48 -12.45 0.33
C ARG A 254 -15.67 -13.68 -0.04
N HIS A 255 -14.66 -14.00 0.76
CA HIS A 255 -13.84 -15.20 0.57
C HIS A 255 -13.17 -15.35 -0.82
N ALA A 256 -13.20 -14.32 -1.67
CA ALA A 256 -12.52 -14.35 -2.96
C ALA A 256 -11.01 -14.25 -2.75
N LEU A 257 -10.26 -15.04 -3.50
CA LEU A 257 -8.80 -15.13 -3.42
C LEU A 257 -8.20 -14.74 -4.77
N LEU A 258 -7.22 -13.85 -4.74
CA LEU A 258 -6.45 -13.48 -5.92
C LEU A 258 -4.97 -13.72 -5.61
N HIS A 259 -4.37 -14.67 -6.33
CA HIS A 259 -2.93 -14.94 -6.29
C HIS A 259 -2.29 -14.26 -7.50
N GLY A 260 -1.63 -13.12 -7.26
CA GLY A 260 -1.10 -12.26 -8.31
C GLY A 260 -1.22 -10.78 -7.97
N SER A 261 -0.63 -9.94 -8.81
CA SER A 261 -0.66 -8.49 -8.63
C SER A 261 -1.97 -7.88 -9.10
N VAL A 262 -2.43 -6.83 -8.44
CA VAL A 262 -3.61 -6.06 -8.79
C VAL A 262 -3.23 -4.61 -9.06
N PHE A 263 -3.54 -4.14 -10.27
CA PHE A 263 -3.37 -2.75 -10.68
C PHE A 263 -4.72 -2.20 -11.12
N ALA A 264 -5.32 -1.34 -10.30
CA ALA A 264 -6.57 -0.65 -10.62
C ALA A 264 -6.31 0.82 -10.91
N ARG A 265 -6.93 1.36 -11.96
CA ARG A 265 -6.89 2.80 -12.24
C ARG A 265 -7.62 3.61 -11.17
N ASP A 266 -8.76 3.10 -10.73
CA ASP A 266 -9.69 3.75 -9.81
C ASP A 266 -9.68 2.99 -8.49
N ASP A 267 -10.67 2.13 -8.22
CA ASP A 267 -10.86 1.56 -6.89
C ASP A 267 -10.52 0.07 -6.81
N VAL A 268 -10.06 -0.35 -5.63
CA VAL A 268 -9.94 -1.75 -5.23
C VAL A 268 -10.78 -1.96 -3.96
N LEU A 269 -11.81 -2.80 -4.05
CA LEU A 269 -12.73 -3.06 -2.94
C LEU A 269 -12.63 -4.52 -2.50
N LEU A 270 -12.23 -4.74 -1.25
CA LEU A 270 -12.05 -6.07 -0.67
C LEU A 270 -13.10 -6.31 0.41
N ALA A 271 -13.98 -7.29 0.18
CA ALA A 271 -14.98 -7.72 1.14
C ALA A 271 -14.42 -8.71 2.17
N SER A 272 -15.26 -9.11 3.12
CA SER A 272 -14.83 -9.89 4.27
C SER A 272 -14.32 -11.28 3.90
N GLY A 273 -13.20 -11.68 4.49
CA GLY A 273 -12.51 -12.93 4.21
C GLY A 273 -11.84 -12.99 2.84
N SER A 274 -11.91 -11.94 2.01
CA SER A 274 -11.17 -11.90 0.75
C SER A 274 -9.67 -11.70 0.98
N CYS A 275 -8.86 -12.21 0.06
CA CYS A 275 -7.41 -12.18 0.17
C CYS A 275 -6.77 -11.83 -1.18
N ILE A 276 -5.82 -10.90 -1.16
CA ILE A 276 -4.89 -10.70 -2.28
C ILE A 276 -3.50 -11.14 -1.82
N ASP A 277 -2.94 -12.09 -2.55
CA ASP A 277 -1.58 -12.60 -2.36
C ASP A 277 -0.70 -12.08 -3.51
N GLY A 278 -0.38 -10.79 -3.41
CA GLY A 278 0.38 -10.05 -4.41
C GLY A 278 0.29 -8.54 -4.19
N VAL A 279 1.12 -7.79 -4.93
CA VAL A 279 1.18 -6.31 -4.86
C VAL A 279 -0.16 -5.71 -5.28
N VAL A 280 -0.62 -4.69 -4.54
CA VAL A 280 -1.86 -3.95 -4.84
C VAL A 280 -1.53 -2.49 -5.11
N SER A 281 -2.01 -1.96 -6.23
CA SER A 281 -1.92 -0.53 -6.55
C SER A 281 -3.26 -0.03 -7.06
N ALA A 282 -3.82 0.99 -6.42
CA ALA A 282 -5.08 1.63 -6.81
C ALA A 282 -4.87 3.14 -7.03
N GLY A 283 -5.29 3.68 -8.17
CA GLY A 283 -5.20 5.14 -8.40
C GLY A 283 -6.23 5.97 -7.62
N GLY A 284 -7.26 5.33 -7.08
CA GLY A 284 -8.34 5.88 -6.26
C GLY A 284 -8.37 5.23 -4.86
N LEU A 285 -9.50 4.63 -4.49
CA LEU A 285 -9.72 4.09 -3.15
C LEU A 285 -9.34 2.60 -3.05
N LEU A 286 -8.51 2.25 -2.06
CA LEU A 286 -8.39 0.88 -1.55
C LEU A 286 -9.24 0.73 -0.29
N ARG A 287 -10.32 -0.05 -0.38
CA ARG A 287 -11.20 -0.35 0.76
C ARG A 287 -11.00 -1.77 1.26
N LEU A 288 -10.68 -1.92 2.54
CA LEU A 288 -10.53 -3.20 3.24
C LEU A 288 -11.67 -3.38 4.25
N THR A 289 -12.54 -4.36 4.02
CA THR A 289 -13.67 -4.66 4.93
C THR A 289 -13.60 -6.10 5.40
N GLY A 290 -12.80 -6.41 6.42
CA GLY A 290 -12.58 -7.80 6.83
C GLY A 290 -11.59 -8.57 5.95
N ALA A 291 -10.73 -7.88 5.21
CA ALA A 291 -9.89 -8.46 4.16
C ALA A 291 -8.42 -8.65 4.59
N ARG A 292 -7.69 -9.44 3.81
CA ARG A 292 -6.25 -9.66 3.99
C ARG A 292 -5.46 -9.34 2.72
N ILE A 293 -4.30 -8.70 2.90
CA ILE A 293 -3.31 -8.52 1.83
C ILE A 293 -1.98 -9.13 2.27
N GLY A 294 -1.42 -10.01 1.45
CA GLY A 294 -0.22 -10.79 1.76
C GLY A 294 -0.46 -11.89 2.79
N ALA A 295 0.63 -12.55 3.17
CA ALA A 295 0.64 -13.60 4.19
C ALA A 295 1.94 -13.55 5.01
N ALA A 296 1.95 -14.23 6.16
CA ALA A 296 3.18 -14.40 6.93
C ALA A 296 4.26 -15.12 6.08
N GLY A 297 5.47 -14.55 6.02
CA GLY A 297 6.56 -15.05 5.17
C GLY A 297 6.46 -14.68 3.69
N HIS A 298 5.36 -14.05 3.26
CA HIS A 298 5.20 -13.49 1.92
C HIS A 298 4.57 -12.08 2.00
N PRO A 299 5.30 -11.11 2.56
CA PRO A 299 4.84 -9.72 2.65
C PRO A 299 4.69 -9.12 1.26
N VAL A 300 3.69 -8.26 1.09
CA VAL A 300 3.40 -7.58 -0.17
C VAL A 300 3.08 -6.11 0.09
N SER A 301 3.41 -5.25 -0.86
CA SER A 301 3.12 -3.83 -0.76
C SER A 301 1.73 -3.52 -1.34
N ALA A 302 0.97 -2.69 -0.62
CA ALA A 302 -0.30 -2.14 -1.05
C ALA A 302 -0.26 -0.61 -1.01
N CYS A 303 -0.55 0.04 -2.14
CA CYS A 303 -0.64 1.50 -2.20
C CYS A 303 -1.92 1.96 -2.88
N ALA A 304 -2.46 3.09 -2.39
CA ALA A 304 -3.59 3.74 -3.02
C ALA A 304 -3.55 5.26 -2.80
N ARG A 305 -4.31 6.01 -3.60
CA ARG A 305 -4.53 7.43 -3.33
C ARG A 305 -5.18 7.61 -1.96
N ASP A 306 -6.26 6.86 -1.71
CA ASP A 306 -6.90 6.80 -0.41
C ASP A 306 -7.04 5.36 0.07
N VAL A 307 -6.87 5.14 1.36
CA VAL A 307 -7.08 3.83 1.98
C VAL A 307 -8.16 3.96 3.05
N SER A 308 -9.14 3.06 3.02
CA SER A 308 -10.20 2.99 4.03
C SER A 308 -10.29 1.57 4.58
N VAL A 309 -10.08 1.43 5.89
CA VAL A 309 -10.21 0.16 6.59
C VAL A 309 -11.43 0.20 7.50
N VAL A 310 -12.31 -0.80 7.39
CA VAL A 310 -13.54 -0.89 8.17
C VAL A 310 -13.65 -2.26 8.83
N GLY A 311 -13.86 -2.28 10.14
CA GLY A 311 -14.00 -3.51 10.92
C GLY A 311 -12.65 -4.11 11.26
N HIS A 312 -12.29 -5.22 10.64
CA HIS A 312 -10.99 -5.85 10.82
C HIS A 312 -10.25 -5.96 9.48
N ALA A 313 -8.93 -5.92 9.48
CA ALA A 313 -8.12 -6.20 8.29
C ALA A 313 -6.69 -6.59 8.71
N CYS A 314 -5.99 -7.30 7.84
CA CYS A 314 -4.57 -7.60 8.05
C CYS A 314 -3.79 -7.39 6.77
N VAL A 315 -2.70 -6.66 6.87
CA VAL A 315 -1.75 -6.45 5.79
C VAL A 315 -0.39 -6.95 6.27
N HIS A 316 0.23 -7.83 5.49
CA HIS A 316 1.59 -8.26 5.71
C HIS A 316 2.47 -7.50 4.72
N GLY A 317 3.31 -6.58 5.20
CA GLY A 317 4.17 -5.73 4.38
C GLY A 317 3.79 -4.25 4.50
N ASP A 318 3.67 -3.59 3.35
CA ASP A 318 3.54 -2.13 3.30
C ASP A 318 2.11 -1.73 3.00
N LEU A 319 1.60 -0.71 3.69
CA LEU A 319 0.33 -0.08 3.39
C LEU A 319 0.51 1.44 3.31
N VAL A 320 0.40 1.98 2.11
CA VAL A 320 0.66 3.40 1.82
C VAL A 320 -0.60 4.08 1.28
N ALA A 321 -1.02 5.14 1.95
CA ALA A 321 -2.07 6.05 1.51
C ALA A 321 -1.46 7.38 1.05
N CYS A 322 -1.39 7.61 -0.27
CA CYS A 322 -0.68 8.76 -0.83
C CYS A 322 -1.34 10.11 -0.50
N ARG A 323 -2.66 10.12 -0.23
CA ARG A 323 -3.42 11.31 0.14
C ARG A 323 -4.04 11.19 1.52
N SER A 324 -4.81 10.14 1.77
CA SER A 324 -5.46 9.94 3.07
C SER A 324 -5.73 8.47 3.39
N GLY A 325 -5.27 8.01 4.55
CA GLY A 325 -5.60 6.71 5.10
C GLY A 325 -6.49 6.87 6.33
N TRP A 326 -7.57 6.11 6.38
CA TRP A 326 -8.52 6.11 7.49
C TRP A 326 -8.81 4.68 7.93
N PHE A 327 -8.94 4.48 9.23
CA PHE A 327 -9.40 3.20 9.77
C PHE A 327 -10.50 3.42 10.79
N HIS A 328 -11.48 2.53 10.75
CA HIS A 328 -12.50 2.36 11.78
C HIS A 328 -12.52 0.88 12.17
N ALA A 329 -11.60 0.54 13.06
CA ALA A 329 -11.32 -0.80 13.52
C ALA A 329 -12.24 -1.20 14.68
N SER A 330 -12.84 -2.39 14.61
CA SER A 330 -13.58 -2.97 15.75
C SER A 330 -12.62 -3.23 16.90
N ARG A 331 -13.06 -2.95 18.13
CA ARG A 331 -12.32 -3.34 19.34
C ARG A 331 -12.31 -4.84 19.52
#